data_AF-A0ABD1NYF3-F1
#
_entry.id   AF-A0ABD1NYF3-F1
#
_cell.length_a   1.000
_cell.length_b   1.000
_cell.length_c   1.000
_cell.angle_alpha   90.00
_cell.angle_beta   90.00
_cell.angle_gamma   90.00
#
_symmetry.space_group_name_H-M   'P 1'
#
loop_
_entity.id
_entity.type
_entity.pdbx_description
1 polymer ?
#
loop_
_entity_poly.entity_id
_entity_poly.type
_entity_poly.pdbx_seq_one_letter_code
_entity_poly.pdbx_strand_id
1 'polypeptide(L)'
;MASVDDEGEVINESDFIVDDYIIGEIEDDESDEETNYFDTLCAICDNGGVLICCEGKCNRSFHPTFEDGNESACPSLRYTNAELEAMRNIEFYCKNCEHKQHQCFICGELGSSDESTGAQVFRCLNGACRHFYHPHCVAELLHNGNEAAAEELERKIVAGEQFECPLHKCHVCKELEVKSDHDLQFAICRRCPKAYHRMCLPREIACEQRAWEGLIPDRIVIYCMEHEMDEDLGTPDDQSLGWWKEQLLGSVDVDAVHGYYWSPNF
;
A
#
# COMPACT_ATOMS: atom_id res chain seq x y z
N MET A 1 21.10 -70.25 34.76
CA MET A 1 20.68 -69.72 33.44
C MET A 1 19.71 -68.60 33.73
N ALA A 2 19.88 -67.43 33.10
CA ALA A 2 19.15 -66.17 33.36
C ALA A 2 19.33 -65.57 34.77
N SER A 3 19.51 -64.24 34.82
CA SER A 3 20.00 -63.43 35.95
C SER A 3 19.70 -61.95 35.63
N VAL A 4 19.57 -60.99 36.57
CA VAL A 4 19.65 -60.98 38.04
C VAL A 4 18.49 -60.15 38.62
N ASP A 5 18.04 -60.53 39.82
CA ASP A 5 17.50 -59.78 40.98
C ASP A 5 17.68 -58.22 40.90
N ASP A 6 16.73 -57.32 41.19
CA ASP A 6 15.69 -57.13 42.25
C ASP A 6 16.15 -56.28 43.48
N GLU A 7 15.21 -55.48 44.01
CA GLU A 7 15.22 -54.60 45.20
C GLU A 7 16.04 -53.27 45.20
N GLY A 8 15.42 -52.16 45.67
CA GLY A 8 16.13 -50.91 46.07
C GLY A 8 15.42 -49.56 45.82
N GLU A 9 14.63 -49.08 46.79
CA GLU A 9 13.74 -47.90 46.73
C GLU A 9 14.41 -46.51 47.00
N VAL A 10 13.91 -45.42 46.35
CA VAL A 10 13.95 -43.95 46.68
C VAL A 10 15.31 -43.22 47.00
N ILE A 11 15.51 -41.88 46.85
CA ILE A 11 14.66 -40.69 46.55
C ILE A 11 15.48 -39.53 45.90
N ASN A 12 14.82 -38.77 45.01
CA ASN A 12 14.80 -37.29 44.77
C ASN A 12 16.03 -36.41 44.34
N GLU A 13 15.73 -35.51 43.39
CA GLU A 13 16.27 -34.14 43.12
C GLU A 13 17.79 -33.85 43.19
N SER A 14 18.45 -33.66 42.03
CA SER A 14 18.96 -32.35 41.55
C SER A 14 19.84 -32.45 40.27
N ASP A 15 19.99 -31.31 39.59
CA ASP A 15 21.02 -30.91 38.61
C ASP A 15 21.11 -31.53 37.19
N PHE A 16 20.52 -30.79 36.25
CA PHE A 16 21.25 -30.02 35.22
C PHE A 16 22.21 -30.77 34.26
N ILE A 17 21.72 -31.11 33.06
CA ILE A 17 22.42 -30.86 31.78
C ILE A 17 21.38 -30.39 30.74
N VAL A 18 21.71 -29.32 30.01
CA VAL A 18 20.98 -28.83 28.83
C VAL A 18 21.35 -29.65 27.60
N ASP A 19 20.36 -30.10 26.83
CA ASP A 19 20.57 -30.66 25.49
C ASP A 19 20.10 -29.65 24.43
N ASP A 20 21.04 -29.21 23.60
CA ASP A 20 20.81 -28.24 22.52
C ASP A 20 19.89 -28.83 21.45
N TYR A 21 18.67 -28.29 21.34
CA TYR A 21 17.96 -28.36 20.07
C TYR A 21 18.54 -27.29 19.15
N ILE A 22 19.47 -27.70 18.28
CA ILE A 22 20.05 -26.82 17.26
C ILE A 22 18.91 -26.36 16.34
N ILE A 23 18.46 -25.13 16.58
CA ILE A 23 17.65 -24.37 15.64
C ILE A 23 18.52 -24.22 14.40
N GLY A 24 18.05 -24.77 13.27
CA GLY A 24 18.74 -24.62 12.01
C GLY A 24 18.95 -23.14 11.73
N GLU A 25 20.20 -22.76 11.49
CA GLU A 25 20.58 -21.38 11.18
C GLU A 25 19.72 -20.92 9.99
N ILE A 26 18.88 -19.91 10.23
CA ILE A 26 18.28 -19.16 9.14
C ILE A 26 19.44 -18.40 8.53
N GLU A 27 19.85 -18.78 7.32
CA GLU A 27 20.78 -18.00 6.53
C GLU A 27 20.09 -16.67 6.22
N ASP A 28 20.40 -15.65 7.01
CA ASP A 28 20.12 -14.25 6.68
C ASP A 28 20.89 -13.93 5.40
N ASP A 29 20.22 -14.06 4.25
CA ASP A 29 20.72 -13.60 2.96
C ASP A 29 20.73 -12.07 2.97
N GLU A 30 21.82 -11.50 3.52
CA GLU A 30 22.17 -10.08 3.47
C GLU A 30 22.46 -9.64 2.02
N SER A 31 21.43 -9.68 1.17
CA SER A 31 21.43 -9.07 -0.16
C SER A 31 20.15 -8.27 -0.47
N ASP A 32 19.41 -7.86 0.57
CA ASP A 32 18.49 -6.70 0.50
C ASP A 32 19.32 -5.41 0.32
N GLU A 33 19.80 -5.16 -0.90
CA GLU A 33 20.04 -3.79 -1.34
C GLU A 33 18.70 -3.05 -1.19
N GLU A 34 18.62 -2.12 -0.22
CA GLU A 34 17.44 -1.25 -0.01
C GLU A 34 17.23 -0.34 -1.23
N THR A 35 16.72 -0.91 -2.32
CA THR A 35 16.32 -0.20 -3.53
C THR A 35 15.21 0.77 -3.14
N ASN A 36 15.58 2.03 -3.11
CA ASN A 36 14.89 3.12 -2.42
C ASN A 36 13.36 3.09 -2.63
N TYR A 37 12.61 2.60 -1.63
CA TYR A 37 11.19 2.23 -1.67
C TYR A 37 10.21 3.42 -1.71
N PHE A 38 10.53 4.46 -2.47
CA PHE A 38 9.59 5.54 -2.78
C PHE A 38 8.58 5.08 -3.83
N ASP A 39 7.34 5.58 -3.75
CA ASP A 39 6.35 5.35 -4.81
C ASP A 39 6.88 6.01 -6.09
N THR A 40 7.12 5.22 -7.14
CA THR A 40 7.62 5.71 -8.44
C THR A 40 6.53 6.46 -9.22
N LEU A 41 5.30 6.49 -8.69
CA LEU A 41 4.13 7.10 -9.30
C LEU A 41 3.58 8.25 -8.45
N CYS A 42 3.10 9.29 -9.13
CA CYS A 42 2.38 10.37 -8.47
C CYS A 42 1.05 9.85 -7.92
N ALA A 43 0.81 10.03 -6.62
CA ALA A 43 -0.42 9.62 -5.95
C ALA A 43 -1.68 10.46 -6.29
N ILE A 44 -1.62 11.28 -7.35
CA ILE A 44 -2.76 11.98 -7.94
C ILE A 44 -3.11 11.28 -9.27
N CYS A 45 -2.21 11.35 -10.27
CA CYS A 45 -2.47 10.85 -11.62
C CYS A 45 -1.91 9.44 -11.93
N ASP A 46 -1.25 8.77 -10.97
CA ASP A 46 -0.56 7.48 -11.14
C ASP A 46 0.48 7.44 -12.29
N ASN A 47 0.95 8.60 -12.77
CA ASN A 47 2.05 8.71 -13.72
C ASN A 47 3.40 8.95 -13.00
N GLY A 48 4.50 8.50 -13.59
CA GLY A 48 5.86 8.72 -13.08
C GLY A 48 6.44 10.08 -13.44
N GLY A 49 7.78 10.19 -13.43
CA GLY A 49 8.51 11.40 -13.82
C GLY A 49 9.27 12.04 -12.66
N VAL A 50 9.33 13.38 -12.64
CA VAL A 50 9.94 14.14 -11.53
C VAL A 50 8.94 14.20 -10.37
N LEU A 51 9.33 13.62 -9.23
CA LEU A 51 8.46 13.49 -8.06
C LEU A 51 9.15 13.99 -6.78
N ILE A 52 8.36 14.54 -5.86
CA ILE A 52 8.74 14.78 -4.46
C ILE A 52 7.99 13.80 -3.55
N CYS A 53 8.72 13.20 -2.61
CA CYS A 53 8.21 12.15 -1.73
C CYS A 53 7.83 12.72 -0.35
N CYS A 54 6.70 12.28 0.21
CA CYS A 54 6.24 12.70 1.52
C CYS A 54 6.88 11.87 2.65
N GLU A 55 7.71 12.50 3.50
CA GLU A 55 8.40 11.87 4.65
C GLU A 55 7.45 11.41 5.78
N GLY A 56 6.17 11.79 5.71
CA GLY A 56 5.14 11.29 6.61
C GLY A 56 4.76 9.82 6.39
N LYS A 57 3.93 9.27 7.31
CA LYS A 57 3.55 7.84 7.36
C LYS A 57 3.00 7.24 6.06
N CYS A 58 2.58 8.05 5.08
CA CYS A 58 2.02 7.60 3.79
C CYS A 58 3.03 7.36 2.66
N ASN A 59 4.23 7.97 2.68
CA ASN A 59 5.25 7.86 1.61
C ASN A 59 4.79 8.12 0.17
N ARG A 60 3.71 8.86 0.00
CA ARG A 60 3.17 9.16 -1.34
C ARG A 60 4.05 10.17 -2.05
N SER A 61 4.21 9.96 -3.35
CA SER A 61 4.99 10.81 -4.24
C SER A 61 4.08 11.71 -5.06
N PHE A 62 4.57 12.88 -5.48
CA PHE A 62 3.78 13.90 -6.18
C PHE A 62 4.61 14.67 -7.21
N HIS A 63 4.02 15.05 -8.34
CA HIS A 63 4.62 16.04 -9.25
C HIS A 63 4.75 17.39 -8.51
N PRO A 64 5.97 17.93 -8.33
CA PRO A 64 6.17 19.11 -7.50
C PRO A 64 5.73 20.40 -8.20
N THR A 65 6.06 20.58 -9.48
CA THR A 65 5.64 21.74 -10.28
C THR A 65 4.50 21.39 -11.26
N PHE A 66 3.91 22.42 -11.88
CA PHE A 66 2.99 22.24 -12.99
C PHE A 66 3.66 21.61 -14.22
N GLU A 67 4.93 21.95 -14.49
CA GLU A 67 5.66 21.46 -15.67
C GLU A 67 5.91 19.95 -15.57
N ASP A 68 6.29 19.44 -14.39
CA ASP A 68 6.54 18.02 -14.14
C ASP A 68 5.30 17.13 -14.33
N GLY A 69 4.11 17.69 -14.08
CA GLY A 69 2.83 17.00 -14.18
C GLY A 69 2.08 17.20 -15.49
N ASN A 70 2.61 18.04 -16.39
CA ASN A 70 1.90 18.50 -17.59
C ASN A 70 1.58 17.36 -18.58
N GLU A 71 2.43 16.33 -18.67
CA GLU A 71 2.25 15.20 -19.58
C GLU A 71 1.00 14.35 -19.27
N SER A 72 0.58 14.29 -18.00
CA SER A 72 -0.61 13.57 -17.53
C SER A 72 -1.73 14.50 -17.03
N ALA A 73 -1.70 15.78 -17.44
CA ALA A 73 -2.62 16.82 -16.98
C ALA A 73 -2.77 16.90 -15.44
N CYS A 74 -1.72 16.53 -14.71
CA CYS A 74 -1.73 16.44 -13.25
C CYS A 74 -1.94 17.84 -12.64
N PRO A 75 -2.84 17.99 -11.65
CA PRO A 75 -2.97 19.24 -10.90
C PRO A 75 -1.66 19.71 -10.24
N SER A 76 -0.78 18.74 -9.89
CA SER A 76 0.50 18.89 -9.18
C SER A 76 0.39 19.58 -7.81
N LEU A 77 1.51 19.64 -7.08
CA LEU A 77 1.62 20.48 -5.87
C LEU A 77 1.79 21.97 -6.19
N ARG A 78 2.15 22.29 -7.44
CA ARG A 78 2.28 23.66 -7.99
C ARG A 78 3.32 24.54 -7.29
N TYR A 79 4.34 23.94 -6.70
CA TYR A 79 5.49 24.69 -6.22
C TYR A 79 6.22 25.38 -7.38
N THR A 80 6.81 26.53 -7.08
CA THR A 80 7.78 27.17 -7.96
C THR A 80 9.18 26.57 -7.77
N ASN A 81 10.03 26.67 -8.78
CA ASN A 81 11.43 26.25 -8.69
C ASN A 81 12.21 26.95 -7.55
N ALA A 82 11.82 28.17 -7.17
CA ALA A 82 12.41 28.89 -6.03
C ALA A 82 12.00 28.30 -4.68
N GLU A 83 10.75 27.85 -4.53
CA GLU A 83 10.28 27.16 -3.33
C GLU A 83 10.92 25.77 -3.22
N LEU A 84 11.04 25.03 -4.33
CA LEU A 84 11.73 23.73 -4.34
C LEU A 84 13.21 23.86 -3.93
N GLU A 85 13.92 24.89 -4.41
CA GLU A 85 15.30 25.14 -4.00
C GLU A 85 15.41 25.47 -2.50
N ALA A 86 14.43 26.22 -1.95
CA ALA A 86 14.35 26.49 -0.51
C ALA A 86 14.00 25.24 0.32
N MET A 87 13.21 24.32 -0.25
CA MET A 87 12.81 23.07 0.39
C MET A 87 13.80 21.91 0.18
N ARG A 88 14.85 22.04 -0.64
CA ARG A 88 15.81 20.97 -0.94
C ARG A 88 16.39 20.26 0.30
N ASN A 89 16.50 20.97 1.43
CA ASN A 89 17.00 20.43 2.71
C ASN A 89 15.93 20.42 3.82
N ILE A 90 14.65 20.38 3.46
CA ILE A 90 13.50 20.37 4.39
C ILE A 90 12.65 19.13 4.07
N GLU A 91 12.29 18.37 5.11
CA GLU A 91 11.38 17.23 4.97
C GLU A 91 10.01 17.70 4.45
N PHE A 92 9.57 17.14 3.32
CA PHE A 92 8.26 17.45 2.76
C PHE A 92 7.18 16.56 3.39
N TYR A 93 6.09 17.17 3.85
CA TYR A 93 4.91 16.47 4.34
C TYR A 93 3.68 16.89 3.51
N CYS A 94 2.98 15.92 2.92
CA CYS A 94 1.71 16.21 2.26
C CYS A 94 0.63 16.57 3.31
N LYS A 95 -0.41 17.31 2.91
CA LYS A 95 -1.47 17.79 3.81
C LYS A 95 -2.16 16.68 4.62
N ASN A 96 -2.31 15.49 4.05
CA ASN A 96 -2.79 14.30 4.77
C ASN A 96 -1.88 13.91 5.95
N CYS A 97 -0.57 13.97 5.80
CA CYS A 97 0.36 13.71 6.90
C CYS A 97 0.45 14.87 7.89
N GLU A 98 0.45 16.13 7.43
CA GLU A 98 0.40 17.31 8.33
C GLU A 98 -0.83 17.28 9.25
N HIS A 99 -2.00 16.95 8.70
CA HIS A 99 -3.27 16.89 9.43
C HIS A 99 -3.59 15.52 10.04
N LYS A 100 -2.71 14.52 9.84
CA LYS A 100 -2.93 13.11 10.21
C LYS A 100 -4.30 12.58 9.74
N GLN A 101 -4.73 12.93 8.54
CA GLN A 101 -5.92 12.38 7.89
C GLN A 101 -5.47 11.51 6.72
N HIS A 102 -5.90 10.25 6.67
CA HIS A 102 -5.48 9.32 5.64
C HIS A 102 -6.67 8.58 5.05
N GLN A 103 -6.56 8.27 3.76
CA GLN A 103 -7.63 7.62 3.01
C GLN A 103 -7.61 6.11 3.28
N CYS A 104 -8.78 5.53 3.57
CA CYS A 104 -8.93 4.09 3.58
C CYS A 104 -8.82 3.57 2.15
N PHE A 105 -7.87 2.66 1.90
CA PHE A 105 -7.60 2.11 0.57
C PHE A 105 -8.69 1.14 0.06
N ILE A 106 -9.73 0.87 0.85
CA ILE A 106 -10.90 0.06 0.44
C ILE A 106 -12.06 0.96 0.03
N CYS A 107 -12.54 1.85 0.92
CA CYS A 107 -13.72 2.67 0.65
C CYS A 107 -13.42 4.05 0.06
N GLY A 108 -12.16 4.49 0.02
CA GLY A 108 -11.79 5.82 -0.47
C GLY A 108 -12.12 6.98 0.47
N GLU A 109 -12.75 6.74 1.62
CA GLU A 109 -13.07 7.77 2.62
C GLU A 109 -11.86 8.13 3.50
N LEU A 110 -11.80 9.38 3.98
CA LEU A 110 -10.80 9.83 4.93
C LEU A 110 -11.17 9.47 6.37
N GLY A 111 -10.17 9.08 7.16
CA GLY A 111 -10.28 9.04 8.62
C GLY A 111 -9.04 9.62 9.29
N SER A 112 -9.18 9.98 10.57
CA SER A 112 -8.06 10.34 11.42
C SER A 112 -7.10 9.15 11.58
N SER A 113 -5.80 9.40 11.45
CA SER A 113 -4.72 8.49 11.86
C SER A 113 -3.98 9.01 13.11
N ASP A 114 -4.61 9.91 13.89
CA ASP A 114 -4.02 10.46 15.10
C ASP A 114 -4.29 9.57 16.31
N GLU A 115 -3.28 8.77 16.66
CA GLU A 115 -3.24 7.93 17.86
C GLU A 115 -3.54 8.70 19.15
N SER A 116 -3.27 10.01 19.20
CA SER A 116 -3.48 10.84 20.40
C SER A 116 -4.92 11.33 20.61
N THR A 117 -5.75 11.31 19.56
CA THR A 117 -7.17 11.74 19.62
C THR A 117 -8.15 10.61 19.28
N GLY A 118 -7.65 9.39 19.09
CA GLY A 118 -8.39 8.26 18.54
C GLY A 118 -8.22 8.16 17.03
N ALA A 119 -7.52 7.11 16.59
CA ALA A 119 -7.39 6.78 15.17
C ALA A 119 -8.66 6.08 14.66
N GLN A 120 -9.10 6.49 13.48
CA GLN A 120 -10.18 5.88 12.70
C GLN A 120 -9.61 4.99 11.58
N VAL A 121 -8.46 5.36 11.02
CA VAL A 121 -7.73 4.55 10.03
C VAL A 121 -6.38 4.09 10.56
N PHE A 122 -6.05 2.83 10.27
CA PHE A 122 -4.87 2.13 10.75
C PHE A 122 -4.04 1.66 9.54
N ARG A 123 -2.72 1.68 9.69
CA ARG A 123 -1.78 1.33 8.62
C ARG A 123 -1.49 -0.17 8.62
N CYS A 124 -1.30 -0.76 7.45
CA CYS A 124 -0.79 -2.13 7.33
C CYS A 124 0.53 -2.29 8.11
N LEU A 125 0.73 -3.48 8.71
CA LEU A 125 1.97 -3.87 9.39
C LEU A 125 3.20 -3.78 8.47
N ASN A 126 3.07 -4.21 7.21
CA ASN A 126 4.19 -4.18 6.27
C ASN A 126 4.65 -2.72 6.03
N GLY A 127 5.85 -2.40 6.50
CA GLY A 127 6.42 -1.05 6.49
C GLY A 127 6.63 -0.45 5.09
N ALA A 128 6.69 -1.28 4.05
CA ALA A 128 6.75 -0.84 2.65
C ALA A 128 5.35 -0.59 2.04
N CYS A 129 4.29 -1.16 2.62
CA CYS A 129 2.92 -1.04 2.11
C CYS A 129 2.32 0.35 2.33
N ARG A 130 2.42 0.86 3.55
CA ARG A 130 2.03 2.22 3.99
C ARG A 130 0.58 2.68 3.70
N HIS A 131 -0.26 1.84 3.09
CA HIS A 131 -1.71 2.05 2.96
C HIS A 131 -2.44 2.01 4.31
N PHE A 132 -3.50 2.81 4.39
CA PHE A 132 -4.37 2.95 5.56
C PHE A 132 -5.74 2.33 5.33
N TYR A 133 -6.39 1.88 6.39
CA TYR A 133 -7.65 1.15 6.36
C TYR A 133 -8.54 1.51 7.54
N HIS A 134 -9.84 1.68 7.32
CA HIS A 134 -10.83 1.60 8.40
C HIS A 134 -10.85 0.14 8.91
N PRO A 135 -10.83 -0.10 10.24
CA PRO A 135 -10.86 -1.44 10.83
C PRO A 135 -12.00 -2.30 10.28
N HIS A 136 -13.20 -1.73 10.19
CA HIS A 136 -14.39 -2.39 9.65
C HIS A 136 -14.18 -2.86 8.20
N CYS A 137 -13.76 -1.97 7.30
CA CYS A 137 -13.59 -2.27 5.89
C CYS A 137 -12.56 -3.38 5.63
N VAL A 138 -11.44 -3.39 6.36
CA VAL A 138 -10.43 -4.46 6.18
C VAL A 138 -10.87 -5.77 6.82
N ALA A 139 -11.59 -5.73 7.93
CA ALA A 139 -12.12 -6.92 8.57
C ALA A 139 -13.22 -7.59 7.74
N GLU A 140 -14.16 -6.82 7.17
CA GLU A 140 -15.19 -7.31 6.24
C GLU A 140 -14.55 -7.92 4.98
N LEU A 141 -13.53 -7.27 4.41
CA LEU A 141 -12.86 -7.78 3.21
C LEU A 141 -12.07 -9.07 3.45
N LEU A 142 -11.43 -9.23 4.62
CA LEU A 142 -10.66 -10.42 4.98
C LEU A 142 -11.53 -11.59 5.48
N HIS A 143 -12.67 -11.30 6.10
CA HIS A 143 -13.57 -12.28 6.71
C HIS A 143 -14.99 -12.25 6.12
N ASN A 144 -15.11 -11.93 4.84
CA ASN A 144 -16.39 -11.90 4.13
C ASN A 144 -17.18 -13.21 4.32
N GLY A 145 -18.41 -13.10 4.83
CA GLY A 145 -19.27 -14.23 5.19
C GLY A 145 -19.05 -14.82 6.59
N ASN A 146 -18.14 -14.27 7.40
CA ASN A 146 -17.91 -14.63 8.80
C ASN A 146 -17.88 -13.39 9.70
N GLU A 147 -19.07 -12.87 10.00
CA GLU A 147 -19.33 -11.69 10.83
C GLU A 147 -18.58 -11.73 12.18
N ALA A 148 -18.60 -12.87 12.88
CA ALA A 148 -17.94 -13.00 14.19
C ALA A 148 -16.40 -12.84 14.12
N ALA A 149 -15.76 -13.33 13.05
CA ALA A 149 -14.33 -13.14 12.83
C ALA A 149 -13.99 -11.72 12.38
N ALA A 150 -14.86 -11.09 11.56
CA ALA A 150 -14.73 -9.69 11.18
C ALA A 150 -14.79 -8.78 12.41
N GLU A 151 -15.81 -8.93 13.26
CA GLU A 151 -15.90 -8.15 14.51
C GLU A 151 -14.70 -8.36 15.45
N GLU A 152 -14.16 -9.59 15.53
CA GLU A 152 -12.98 -9.86 16.35
C GLU A 152 -11.75 -9.12 15.83
N LEU A 153 -11.50 -9.18 14.52
CA LEU A 153 -10.39 -8.47 13.89
C LEU A 153 -10.56 -6.95 14.00
N GLU A 154 -11.78 -6.43 13.83
CA GLU A 154 -12.08 -5.00 14.00
C GLU A 154 -11.72 -4.52 15.43
N ARG A 155 -12.17 -5.25 16.45
CA ARG A 155 -11.85 -4.94 17.86
C ARG A 155 -10.35 -4.99 18.13
N LYS A 156 -9.63 -5.95 17.57
CA LYS A 156 -8.18 -6.10 17.71
C LYS A 156 -7.42 -4.92 17.11
N ILE A 157 -7.75 -4.52 15.88
CA ILE A 157 -7.13 -3.36 15.22
C ILE A 157 -7.39 -2.08 16.02
N VAL A 158 -8.62 -1.86 16.47
CA VAL A 158 -8.97 -0.69 17.32
C VAL A 158 -8.25 -0.70 18.67
N ALA A 159 -7.96 -1.88 19.23
CA ALA A 159 -7.14 -2.04 20.44
C ALA A 159 -5.63 -1.83 20.20
N GLY A 160 -5.20 -1.63 18.95
CA GLY A 160 -3.81 -1.39 18.56
C GLY A 160 -3.04 -2.63 18.10
N GLU A 161 -3.70 -3.79 17.91
CA GLU A 161 -3.06 -4.95 17.29
C GLU A 161 -2.76 -4.67 15.81
N GLN A 162 -1.61 -5.18 15.36
CA GLN A 162 -1.13 -5.01 13.99
C GLN A 162 -1.83 -6.01 13.05
N PHE A 163 -2.08 -5.61 11.81
CA PHE A 163 -2.71 -6.46 10.79
C PHE A 163 -1.97 -6.37 9.44
N GLU A 164 -2.02 -7.46 8.68
CA GLU A 164 -1.58 -7.49 7.30
C GLU A 164 -2.77 -7.18 6.36
N CYS A 165 -2.60 -6.27 5.41
CA CYS A 165 -3.66 -5.91 4.48
C CYS A 165 -3.77 -6.89 3.28
N PRO A 166 -4.95 -6.99 2.64
CA PRO A 166 -5.16 -7.97 1.55
C PRO A 166 -4.32 -7.75 0.29
N LEU A 167 -3.69 -6.58 0.11
CA LEU A 167 -2.79 -6.29 -1.02
C LEU A 167 -1.56 -7.23 -1.06
N HIS A 168 -1.20 -7.88 0.05
CA HIS A 168 -0.04 -8.79 0.13
C HIS A 168 -0.33 -10.22 -0.33
N LYS A 169 -1.59 -10.54 -0.72
CA LYS A 169 -2.00 -11.87 -1.16
C LYS A 169 -2.69 -11.80 -2.51
N CYS A 170 -2.42 -12.77 -3.37
CA CYS A 170 -3.10 -12.88 -4.65
C CYS A 170 -4.61 -13.05 -4.44
N HIS A 171 -5.40 -12.18 -5.06
CA HIS A 171 -6.85 -12.12 -4.91
C HIS A 171 -7.54 -13.43 -5.35
N VAL A 172 -6.90 -14.21 -6.25
CA VAL A 172 -7.40 -15.48 -6.76
C VAL A 172 -7.00 -16.66 -5.87
N CYS A 173 -5.70 -16.96 -5.76
CA CYS A 173 -5.22 -18.17 -5.07
C CYS A 173 -4.94 -17.98 -3.57
N LYS A 174 -4.91 -16.73 -3.07
CA LYS A 174 -4.63 -16.32 -1.68
C LYS A 174 -3.19 -16.50 -1.19
N GLU A 175 -2.29 -17.02 -2.03
CA GLU A 175 -0.85 -17.12 -1.73
C GLU A 175 -0.11 -15.77 -1.87
N LEU A 176 1.08 -15.71 -1.26
CA LEU A 176 1.98 -14.53 -1.24
C LEU A 176 2.73 -14.32 -2.57
N GLU A 177 3.34 -13.14 -2.74
CA GLU A 177 4.25 -12.85 -3.85
C GLU A 177 5.58 -13.62 -3.69
N VAL A 178 6.14 -14.10 -4.80
CA VAL A 178 7.52 -14.61 -4.86
C VAL A 178 8.27 -13.80 -5.89
N LYS A 179 8.94 -12.72 -5.46
CA LYS A 179 9.57 -11.73 -6.37
C LYS A 179 10.56 -12.33 -7.37
N SER A 180 11.25 -13.40 -6.99
CA SER A 180 12.25 -14.11 -7.80
C SER A 180 11.64 -15.03 -8.87
N ASP A 181 10.35 -15.33 -8.81
CA ASP A 181 9.62 -16.08 -9.82
C ASP A 181 8.69 -15.14 -10.58
N HIS A 182 9.00 -14.92 -11.86
CA HIS A 182 8.24 -14.02 -12.74
C HIS A 182 6.74 -14.31 -12.74
N ASP A 183 6.30 -15.57 -12.73
CA ASP A 183 4.88 -15.90 -12.82
C ASP A 183 4.15 -15.65 -11.49
N LEU A 184 4.90 -15.59 -10.38
CA LEU A 184 4.46 -15.30 -9.01
C LEU A 184 4.83 -13.87 -8.52
N GLN A 185 5.31 -13.01 -9.41
CA GLN A 185 5.34 -11.56 -9.18
C GLN A 185 3.92 -10.98 -9.19
N PHE A 186 3.69 -9.87 -8.48
CA PHE A 186 2.36 -9.26 -8.41
C PHE A 186 2.06 -8.23 -9.51
N ALA A 187 0.82 -8.31 -9.99
CA ALA A 187 0.07 -7.23 -10.61
C ALA A 187 -0.83 -6.58 -9.55
N ILE A 188 -0.55 -5.33 -9.18
CA ILE A 188 -1.21 -4.61 -8.07
C ILE A 188 -2.15 -3.50 -8.58
N CYS A 189 -3.36 -3.44 -8.04
CA CYS A 189 -4.32 -2.38 -8.36
C CYS A 189 -3.95 -1.09 -7.62
N ARG A 190 -3.97 0.05 -8.32
CA ARG A 190 -3.69 1.36 -7.70
C ARG A 190 -4.85 2.00 -6.95
N ARG A 191 -6.08 1.48 -7.12
CA ARG A 191 -7.30 2.05 -6.54
C ARG A 191 -7.99 1.17 -5.48
N CYS A 192 -7.50 -0.05 -5.24
CA CYS A 192 -8.02 -0.95 -4.20
C CYS A 192 -6.97 -2.03 -3.81
N PRO A 193 -7.11 -2.74 -2.66
CA PRO A 193 -6.11 -3.73 -2.22
C PRO A 193 -6.25 -5.08 -2.93
N LYS A 194 -6.35 -5.08 -4.27
CA LYS A 194 -6.29 -6.28 -5.10
C LYS A 194 -4.91 -6.42 -5.72
N ALA A 195 -4.22 -7.48 -5.36
CA ALA A 195 -3.07 -7.99 -6.08
C ALA A 195 -3.43 -9.30 -6.81
N TYR A 196 -2.73 -9.63 -7.88
CA TYR A 196 -2.81 -10.91 -8.57
C TYR A 196 -1.40 -11.38 -8.88
N HIS A 197 -1.09 -12.67 -8.81
CA HIS A 197 0.10 -13.18 -9.52
C HIS A 197 -0.03 -12.91 -11.02
N ARG A 198 1.08 -12.73 -11.75
CA ARG A 198 1.05 -12.60 -13.22
C ARG A 198 0.25 -13.73 -13.87
N MET A 199 0.48 -14.98 -13.43
CA MET A 199 -0.26 -16.15 -13.91
C MET A 199 -1.74 -16.22 -13.49
N CYS A 200 -2.14 -15.44 -12.47
CA CYS A 200 -3.51 -15.36 -11.97
C CYS A 200 -4.26 -14.10 -12.42
N LEU A 201 -3.61 -13.19 -13.17
CA LEU A 201 -4.21 -11.95 -13.65
C LEU A 201 -5.32 -12.27 -14.68
N PRO A 202 -6.56 -11.79 -14.48
CA PRO A 202 -7.64 -11.94 -15.46
C PRO A 202 -7.23 -11.38 -16.83
N ARG A 203 -7.56 -12.11 -17.89
CA ARG A 203 -7.16 -11.76 -19.27
C ARG A 203 -7.80 -10.45 -19.73
N GLU A 204 -8.99 -10.17 -19.23
CA GLU A 204 -9.76 -8.95 -19.47
C GLU A 204 -8.94 -7.71 -19.08
N ILE A 205 -8.32 -7.71 -17.89
CA ILE A 205 -7.45 -6.62 -17.42
C ILE A 205 -6.20 -6.49 -18.30
N ALA A 206 -5.60 -7.60 -18.71
CA ALA A 206 -4.40 -7.59 -19.56
C ALA A 206 -4.69 -7.13 -21.01
N CYS A 207 -5.91 -7.31 -21.51
CA CYS A 207 -6.29 -6.95 -22.89
C CYS A 207 -6.86 -5.53 -23.01
N GLU A 208 -7.53 -4.99 -21.99
CA GLU A 208 -8.22 -3.69 -22.04
C GLU A 208 -7.32 -2.48 -21.74
N GLN A 209 -6.00 -2.58 -21.96
CA GLN A 209 -5.03 -1.52 -21.60
C GLN A 209 -5.10 -1.09 -20.11
N ARG A 210 -5.57 -1.98 -19.21
CA ARG A 210 -5.66 -1.75 -17.77
C ARG A 210 -4.42 -2.25 -17.00
N ALA A 211 -3.31 -2.49 -17.69
CA ALA A 211 -2.10 -3.08 -17.13
C ALA A 211 -0.82 -2.49 -17.76
N TRP A 212 0.12 -2.05 -16.92
CA TRP A 212 1.40 -1.45 -17.31
C TRP A 212 2.56 -2.11 -16.58
N GLU A 213 3.59 -2.48 -17.33
CA GLU A 213 4.84 -3.04 -16.78
C GLU A 213 5.96 -1.98 -16.74
N GLY A 214 6.96 -2.19 -15.88
CA GLY A 214 8.13 -1.32 -15.77
C GLY A 214 7.91 -0.01 -15.02
N LEU A 215 6.68 0.28 -14.58
CA LEU A 215 6.35 1.41 -13.70
C LEU A 215 6.88 1.20 -12.27
N ILE A 216 6.84 -0.03 -11.78
CA ILE A 216 7.40 -0.47 -10.50
C ILE A 216 8.32 -1.66 -10.79
N PRO A 217 9.53 -1.75 -10.21
CA PRO A 217 10.39 -2.92 -10.37
C PRO A 217 9.66 -4.22 -10.02
N ASP A 218 9.84 -5.24 -10.85
CA ASP A 218 9.31 -6.60 -10.66
C ASP A 218 7.80 -6.73 -10.47
N ARG A 219 7.02 -5.70 -10.84
CA ARG A 219 5.55 -5.69 -10.69
C ARG A 219 4.83 -5.07 -11.87
N ILE A 220 3.58 -5.49 -12.04
CA ILE A 220 2.63 -4.88 -12.98
C ILE A 220 1.73 -3.91 -12.19
N VAL A 221 1.50 -2.73 -12.73
CA VAL A 221 0.52 -1.76 -12.21
C VAL A 221 -0.78 -1.95 -12.98
N ILE A 222 -1.91 -2.09 -12.29
CA ILE A 222 -3.21 -2.34 -12.94
C ILE A 222 -4.35 -1.46 -12.42
N TYR A 223 -5.44 -1.40 -13.18
CA TYR A 223 -6.76 -0.99 -12.69
C TYR A 223 -7.75 -2.15 -12.84
N CYS A 224 -8.14 -2.74 -11.71
CA CYS A 224 -9.05 -3.89 -11.74
C CYS A 224 -10.46 -3.52 -12.23
N MET A 225 -11.23 -4.52 -12.63
CA MET A 225 -12.57 -4.37 -13.25
C MET A 225 -13.64 -3.73 -12.34
N GLU A 226 -13.36 -3.49 -11.06
CA GLU A 226 -14.25 -2.74 -10.15
C GLU A 226 -14.09 -1.22 -10.26
N HIS A 227 -13.13 -0.75 -11.08
CA HIS A 227 -12.95 0.66 -11.38
C HIS A 227 -13.36 0.94 -12.83
N GLU A 228 -14.37 1.79 -12.97
CA GLU A 228 -14.77 2.41 -14.23
C GLU A 228 -13.64 3.32 -14.72
N MET A 229 -13.36 3.26 -16.02
CA MET A 229 -12.25 3.98 -16.66
C MET A 229 -12.82 5.15 -17.45
N ASP A 230 -12.21 6.32 -17.30
CA ASP A 230 -12.40 7.43 -18.23
C ASP A 230 -11.77 7.04 -19.59
N GLU A 231 -12.58 7.04 -20.66
CA GLU A 231 -12.15 6.64 -22.01
C GLU A 231 -11.15 7.63 -22.66
N ASP A 232 -11.16 8.90 -22.26
CA ASP A 232 -10.26 9.94 -22.77
C ASP A 232 -8.92 9.93 -22.01
N LEU A 233 -8.93 9.61 -20.70
CA LEU A 233 -7.75 9.63 -19.83
C LEU A 233 -7.06 8.26 -19.67
N GLY A 234 -7.73 7.15 -20.01
CA GLY A 234 -7.17 5.81 -19.85
C GLY A 234 -6.88 5.43 -18.38
N THR A 235 -7.55 6.07 -17.43
CA THR A 235 -7.40 5.86 -15.97
C THR A 235 -8.77 5.96 -15.28
N PRO A 236 -8.95 5.45 -14.04
CA PRO A 236 -10.23 5.51 -13.37
C PRO A 236 -10.70 6.92 -13.03
N ASP A 237 -12.02 7.12 -13.19
CA ASP A 237 -12.69 8.39 -12.92
C ASP A 237 -12.43 8.85 -11.47
N ASP A 238 -11.75 9.99 -11.31
CA ASP A 238 -10.96 10.24 -10.10
C ASP A 238 -11.80 10.79 -8.92
N GLN A 239 -12.38 9.87 -8.16
CA GLN A 239 -13.06 10.15 -6.89
C GLN A 239 -12.09 10.67 -5.80
N SER A 240 -10.77 10.42 -5.91
CA SER A 240 -9.78 10.93 -4.95
C SER A 240 -9.54 12.43 -5.09
N LEU A 241 -9.82 13.02 -6.26
CA LEU A 241 -9.79 14.47 -6.47
C LEU A 241 -10.81 15.23 -5.63
N GLY A 242 -11.85 14.60 -5.07
CA GLY A 242 -12.87 15.31 -4.26
C GLY A 242 -12.23 16.18 -3.17
N TRP A 243 -11.26 15.62 -2.45
CA TRP A 243 -10.54 16.31 -1.38
C TRP A 243 -9.37 17.17 -1.88
N TRP A 244 -8.63 16.73 -2.91
CA TRP A 244 -7.55 17.54 -3.50
C TRP A 244 -8.08 18.83 -4.14
N LYS A 245 -9.28 18.80 -4.74
CA LYS A 245 -9.99 19.98 -5.25
C LYS A 245 -10.28 20.96 -4.10
N GLU A 246 -10.75 20.50 -2.94
CA GLU A 246 -11.05 21.36 -1.79
C GLU A 246 -9.80 21.98 -1.15
N GLN A 247 -8.66 21.28 -1.08
CA GLN A 247 -7.45 21.78 -0.40
C GLN A 247 -6.46 22.54 -1.29
N LEU A 248 -6.36 22.25 -2.60
CA LEU A 248 -5.45 22.96 -3.51
C LEU A 248 -6.11 24.17 -4.20
N LEU A 249 -7.43 24.14 -4.46
CA LEU A 249 -8.14 25.19 -5.21
C LEU A 249 -8.88 26.17 -4.29
N GLY A 250 -8.20 26.67 -3.26
CA GLY A 250 -8.77 27.65 -2.32
C GLY A 250 -9.45 28.82 -3.03
N SER A 251 -10.79 28.77 -3.11
CA SER A 251 -11.65 29.73 -3.82
C SER A 251 -11.27 30.02 -5.28
N VAL A 252 -10.99 28.99 -6.09
CA VAL A 252 -10.93 29.14 -7.56
C VAL A 252 -12.18 28.52 -8.20
N ASP A 253 -12.84 29.29 -9.05
CA ASP A 253 -14.12 28.95 -9.67
C ASP A 253 -14.03 27.67 -10.53
N VAL A 254 -14.84 26.66 -10.22
CA VAL A 254 -14.77 25.33 -10.86
C VAL A 254 -15.18 25.36 -12.34
N ASP A 255 -15.90 26.39 -12.74
CA ASP A 255 -16.29 26.63 -14.14
C ASP A 255 -15.10 27.08 -15.02
N ALA A 256 -13.96 27.48 -14.43
CA ALA A 256 -12.77 27.87 -15.18
C ALA A 256 -11.91 26.68 -15.65
N VAL A 257 -12.07 25.49 -15.04
CA VAL A 257 -11.27 24.29 -15.38
C VAL A 257 -11.84 23.53 -16.58
N HIS A 258 -13.15 23.61 -16.81
CA HIS A 258 -13.81 23.05 -18.00
C HIS A 258 -13.47 23.79 -19.32
N GLY A 259 -12.68 24.86 -19.27
CA GLY A 259 -12.38 25.73 -20.42
C GLY A 259 -11.31 25.24 -21.40
N TYR A 260 -10.59 24.15 -21.10
CA TYR A 260 -9.43 23.69 -21.89
C TYR A 260 -9.51 22.20 -22.27
N TYR A 261 -10.68 21.74 -22.72
CA TYR A 261 -10.77 20.46 -23.44
C TYR A 261 -10.17 20.59 -24.85
N TRP A 262 -9.14 19.78 -25.09
CA TRP A 262 -8.74 19.19 -26.37
C TRP A 262 -8.25 20.07 -27.53
N SER A 263 -7.02 19.78 -27.97
CA SER A 263 -6.66 19.63 -29.39
C SER A 263 -5.43 18.71 -29.49
N PRO A 264 -5.59 17.41 -29.74
CA PRO A 264 -4.46 16.49 -29.91
C PRO A 264 -3.78 16.77 -31.25
N ASN A 265 -2.44 16.82 -31.24
CA ASN A 265 -1.64 16.63 -32.45
C ASN A 265 -0.92 15.28 -32.32
N PHE A 266 -0.90 14.57 -33.45
CA PHE A 266 -0.37 13.23 -33.68
C PHE A 266 1.12 13.07 -33.34
#